data_AF-A0A838EQ68-F1
#
_entry.id   AF-A0A838EQ68-F1
#
_cell.length_a   1.000
_cell.length_b   1.000
_cell.length_c   1.000
_cell.angle_alpha   90.00
_cell.angle_beta   90.00
_cell.angle_gamma   90.00
#
_symmetry.space_group_name_H-M   'P 1'
#
loop_
_entity.id
_entity.type
_entity.pdbx_description
1 polymer ?
#
loop_
_entity_poly.entity_id
_entity_poly.type
_entity_poly.pdbx_seq_one_letter_code
_entity_poly.pdbx_strand_id
1 'polypeptide(L)'
;MKQLMANQAWRKASLMITIALFCAVGAFATTFARPAHAATQAEHCLVVLEALHAGESTSRVLSQQCTQGDQQRVTPNICFTHLMRWWADANHRGAFTDVCGQYGKCDSAGYGFNYVGSAWNDRISSFQVFNNCTYTRAYENANYSGICQAYNGDIDNVGSALNDHISSFRIASAQYHC
;
A
#
# COMPACT_ATOMS: atom_id res chain seq x y z
N MET A 1 -9.68 -35.62 46.41
CA MET A 1 -10.31 -35.12 47.65
C MET A 1 -10.41 -33.62 47.55
N LYS A 2 -11.64 -33.09 47.67
CA LYS A 2 -11.98 -31.68 47.57
C LYS A 2 -11.66 -30.97 48.89
N GLN A 3 -10.89 -29.90 48.84
CA GLN A 3 -10.78 -28.85 49.86
C GLN A 3 -10.36 -27.58 49.11
N LEU A 4 -10.82 -26.37 49.39
CA LEU A 4 -11.89 -25.82 50.23
C LEU A 4 -12.01 -24.37 49.73
N MET A 5 -13.23 -23.90 49.58
CA MET A 5 -13.50 -22.49 49.29
C MET A 5 -13.26 -21.59 50.51
N ALA A 6 -13.08 -20.30 50.21
CA ALA A 6 -13.42 -19.11 51.01
C ALA A 6 -12.31 -18.39 51.80
N ASN A 7 -12.09 -17.13 51.41
CA ASN A 7 -11.97 -15.92 52.23
C ASN A 7 -11.77 -14.75 51.26
N GLN A 8 -12.73 -13.89 50.94
CA GLN A 8 -13.54 -12.96 51.75
C GLN A 8 -12.70 -11.87 52.46
N ALA A 9 -13.13 -10.62 52.25
CA ALA A 9 -12.55 -9.33 52.68
C ALA A 9 -11.24 -8.98 51.95
N TRP A 10 -11.10 -7.84 51.26
CA TRP A 10 -11.09 -6.52 51.87
C TRP A 10 -11.79 -5.45 51.02
N ARG A 11 -12.83 -4.86 51.61
CA ARG A 11 -13.26 -3.48 51.32
C ARG A 11 -12.22 -2.55 51.94
N LYS A 12 -11.68 -1.61 51.16
CA LYS A 12 -11.20 -0.33 51.70
C LYS A 12 -11.78 0.80 50.86
N ALA A 13 -12.81 1.41 51.44
CA ALA A 13 -13.26 2.74 51.10
C ALA A 13 -12.20 3.76 51.58
N SER A 14 -11.85 4.71 50.72
CA SER A 14 -11.15 5.95 51.10
C SER A 14 -11.71 7.04 50.17
N LEU A 15 -12.75 7.72 50.63
CA LEU A 15 -12.71 9.07 51.24
C LEU A 15 -12.80 10.15 50.16
N MET A 16 -14.03 10.65 49.95
CA MET A 16 -14.28 11.91 49.26
C MET A 16 -13.78 13.06 50.13
N ILE A 17 -12.93 13.92 49.56
CA ILE A 17 -12.62 15.24 50.10
C ILE A 17 -13.24 16.27 49.14
N THR A 18 -14.24 16.98 49.65
CA THR A 18 -14.81 18.21 49.10
C THR A 18 -13.99 19.43 49.50
N ILE A 19 -14.23 20.56 48.81
CA ILE A 19 -13.80 21.96 49.05
C ILE A 19 -12.56 22.36 48.21
N ALA A 20 -12.49 23.44 47.43
CA ALA A 20 -13.21 24.71 47.40
C ALA A 20 -13.40 25.27 45.97
N LEU A 21 -14.49 26.02 45.84
CA LEU A 21 -14.80 26.98 44.77
C LEU A 21 -13.77 28.13 44.79
N PHE A 22 -13.04 28.33 43.69
CA PHE A 22 -12.31 29.57 43.42
C PHE A 22 -12.82 30.18 42.11
N CYS A 23 -13.50 31.32 42.24
CA CYS A 23 -13.88 32.18 41.12
C CYS A 23 -12.61 32.83 40.53
N ALA A 24 -12.23 32.39 39.33
CA ALA A 24 -11.38 33.18 38.45
C ALA A 24 -11.99 33.11 37.04
N VAL A 25 -12.74 34.15 36.67
CA VAL A 25 -13.18 34.36 35.29
C VAL A 25 -11.97 34.87 34.50
N GLY A 26 -11.04 33.96 34.22
CA GLY A 26 -10.04 34.14 33.18
C GLY A 26 -10.61 33.60 31.88
N ALA A 27 -10.61 34.41 30.81
CA ALA A 27 -10.97 33.96 29.48
C ALA A 27 -9.94 32.93 28.99
N PHE A 28 -10.08 31.67 29.40
CA PHE A 28 -9.38 30.56 28.81
C PHE A 28 -10.04 30.29 27.46
N ALA A 29 -9.48 30.87 26.40
CA ALA A 29 -9.66 30.34 25.07
C ALA A 29 -9.09 28.91 25.07
N THR A 30 -9.94 27.92 25.35
CA THR A 30 -9.59 26.52 25.16
C THR A 30 -9.49 26.30 23.65
N THR A 31 -8.30 26.52 23.11
CA THR A 31 -7.91 25.92 21.84
C THR A 31 -7.95 24.41 22.07
N PHE A 32 -9.06 23.78 21.71
CA PHE A 32 -9.08 22.35 21.50
C PHE A 32 -8.10 22.09 20.37
N ALA A 33 -6.87 21.73 20.71
CA ALA A 33 -5.94 21.15 19.76
C ALA A 33 -6.68 19.95 19.18
N ARG A 34 -7.05 20.04 17.89
CA ARG A 34 -7.57 18.90 17.15
C ARG A 34 -6.53 17.79 17.32
N PRO A 35 -6.93 16.55 17.63
CA PRO A 35 -5.97 15.46 17.63
C PRO A 35 -5.29 15.48 16.27
N ALA A 36 -3.97 15.65 16.27
CA ALA A 36 -3.17 15.42 15.07
C ALA A 36 -3.55 14.01 14.62
N HIS A 37 -4.08 13.87 13.40
CA HIS A 37 -4.21 12.56 12.79
C HIS A 37 -2.83 11.93 12.89
N ALA A 38 -2.69 10.91 13.75
CA ALA A 38 -1.48 10.13 13.80
C ALA A 38 -1.21 9.71 12.36
N ALA A 39 -0.04 10.10 11.82
CA ALA A 39 0.35 9.70 10.48
C ALA A 39 0.23 8.17 10.43
N THR A 40 -0.79 7.68 9.73
CA THR A 40 -0.92 6.26 9.44
C THR A 40 0.39 5.85 8.81
N GLN A 41 1.14 4.99 9.49
CA GLN A 41 2.44 4.54 9.03
C GLN A 41 2.30 4.03 7.59
N ALA A 42 3.18 4.48 6.70
CA ALA A 42 3.10 4.14 5.28
C ALA A 42 3.14 2.61 5.11
N GLU A 43 2.11 2.07 4.46
CA GLU A 43 2.02 0.64 4.14
C GLU A 43 3.02 0.30 3.03
N HIS A 44 3.87 -0.70 3.27
CA HIS A 44 4.82 -1.17 2.28
C HIS A 44 4.51 -2.62 1.91
N CYS A 45 4.15 -2.88 0.67
CA CYS A 45 3.91 -4.25 0.18
C CYS A 45 5.00 -4.71 -0.81
N LEU A 46 5.04 -6.02 -1.03
CA LEU A 46 5.86 -6.67 -2.02
C LEU A 46 5.02 -7.76 -2.72
N VAL A 47 4.95 -7.68 -4.03
CA VAL A 47 4.28 -8.69 -4.88
C VAL A 47 5.34 -9.38 -5.72
N VAL A 48 5.25 -10.70 -5.84
CA VAL A 48 6.11 -11.51 -6.70
C VAL A 48 5.27 -12.19 -7.77
N LEU A 49 5.66 -12.01 -9.01
CA LEU A 49 5.00 -12.52 -10.19
C LEU A 49 5.78 -13.61 -10.90
N GLU A 50 5.06 -14.52 -11.51
CA GLU A 50 5.56 -15.38 -12.58
C GLU A 50 5.64 -14.58 -13.90
N ALA A 51 6.65 -14.88 -14.72
CA ALA A 51 6.73 -14.31 -16.07
C ALA A 51 5.55 -14.78 -16.94
N LEU A 52 5.16 -13.98 -17.93
CA LEU A 52 4.11 -14.39 -18.86
C LEU A 52 4.57 -15.58 -19.72
N HIS A 53 3.76 -16.63 -19.80
CA HIS A 53 3.97 -17.68 -20.79
C HIS A 53 3.36 -17.30 -22.14
N ALA A 54 3.76 -18.03 -23.18
CA ALA A 54 3.23 -17.82 -24.53
C ALA A 54 1.70 -17.93 -24.56
N GLY A 55 1.03 -16.87 -25.04
CA GLY A 55 -0.43 -16.79 -25.10
C GLY A 55 -1.09 -16.26 -23.83
N GLU A 56 -0.36 -16.07 -22.74
CA GLU A 56 -0.87 -15.43 -21.54
C GLU A 56 -0.78 -13.90 -21.65
N SER A 57 -1.67 -13.23 -20.94
CA SER A 57 -1.65 -11.77 -20.81
C SER A 57 -1.56 -11.29 -19.37
N THR A 58 -1.69 -12.22 -18.42
CA THR A 58 -1.72 -11.97 -16.98
C THR A 58 -0.71 -12.87 -16.30
N SER A 59 0.20 -12.25 -15.57
CA SER A 59 1.16 -12.92 -14.72
C SER A 59 0.46 -13.51 -13.51
N ARG A 60 0.85 -14.72 -13.13
CA ARG A 60 0.40 -15.32 -11.87
C ARG A 60 1.07 -14.64 -10.69
N VAL A 61 0.29 -14.30 -9.66
CA VAL A 61 0.83 -13.86 -8.37
C VAL A 61 1.32 -15.08 -7.60
N LEU A 62 2.61 -15.13 -7.32
CA LEU A 62 3.26 -16.21 -6.57
C LEU A 62 3.32 -15.92 -5.07
N SER A 63 3.45 -14.65 -4.70
CA SER A 63 3.47 -14.19 -3.31
C SER A 63 3.05 -12.73 -3.23
N GLN A 64 2.35 -12.38 -2.15
CA GLN A 64 2.08 -11.00 -1.78
C GLN A 64 2.21 -10.86 -0.28
N GLN A 65 3.03 -9.92 0.17
CA GLN A 65 3.28 -9.65 1.59
C GLN A 65 3.26 -8.15 1.83
N CYS A 66 2.58 -7.71 2.89
CA CYS A 66 2.50 -6.32 3.27
C CYS A 66 2.97 -6.17 4.72
N THR A 67 3.77 -5.14 4.97
CA THR A 67 4.19 -4.73 6.30
C THR A 67 3.58 -3.37 6.61
N GLN A 68 3.10 -3.22 7.85
CA GLN A 68 2.67 -1.93 8.38
C GLN A 68 3.74 -1.42 9.35
N GLY A 69 4.11 -0.16 9.25
CA GLY A 69 4.99 0.46 10.24
C GLY A 69 6.43 0.06 10.19
N ASP A 70 7.04 0.02 11.38
CA ASP A 70 8.46 -0.30 11.59
C ASP A 70 8.75 -1.81 11.51
N GLN A 71 7.82 -2.62 11.01
CA GLN A 71 8.03 -4.05 10.84
C GLN A 71 9.13 -4.29 9.79
N GLN A 72 10.12 -5.10 10.15
CA GLN A 72 11.23 -5.41 9.24
C GLN A 72 10.69 -6.17 8.03
N ARG A 73 10.99 -5.63 6.84
CA ARG A 73 10.60 -6.21 5.57
C ARG A 73 11.36 -7.51 5.33
N VAL A 74 10.66 -8.64 5.32
CA VAL A 74 11.22 -9.90 4.82
C VAL A 74 11.03 -9.87 3.31
N THR A 75 12.10 -9.62 2.56
CA THR A 75 12.08 -9.82 1.10
C THR A 75 12.10 -11.34 0.87
N PRO A 76 11.04 -11.96 0.30
CA PRO A 76 11.06 -13.36 -0.07
C PRO A 76 12.25 -13.64 -0.97
N ASN A 77 12.90 -14.79 -0.77
CA ASN A 77 14.01 -15.28 -1.60
C ASN A 77 13.59 -15.66 -3.04
N ILE A 78 12.47 -15.10 -3.50
CA ILE A 78 11.88 -15.28 -4.83
C ILE A 78 11.63 -13.94 -5.54
N CYS A 79 11.85 -12.78 -4.90
CA CYS A 79 11.91 -11.51 -5.61
C CYS A 79 13.32 -11.34 -6.20
N PHE A 80 13.52 -11.78 -7.44
CA PHE A 80 14.83 -11.71 -8.10
C PHE A 80 14.99 -10.49 -9.00
N THR A 81 13.93 -10.10 -9.68
CA THR A 81 13.96 -9.00 -10.64
C THR A 81 12.97 -7.93 -10.22
N HIS A 82 13.45 -6.80 -9.71
CA HIS A 82 12.57 -5.67 -9.42
C HIS A 82 12.00 -5.12 -10.73
N LEU A 83 10.69 -5.07 -10.89
CA LEU A 83 10.03 -4.68 -12.13
C LEU A 83 9.48 -3.25 -12.04
N MET A 84 8.79 -2.96 -10.94
CA MET A 84 8.05 -1.72 -10.79
C MET A 84 7.83 -1.41 -9.31
N ARG A 85 7.73 -0.13 -8.97
CA ARG A 85 7.22 0.33 -7.68
C ARG A 85 6.01 1.22 -7.89
N TRP A 86 4.90 0.90 -7.23
CA TRP A 86 3.69 1.72 -7.22
C TRP A 86 3.67 2.59 -5.99
N TRP A 87 3.21 3.83 -6.15
CA TRP A 87 3.11 4.81 -5.07
C TRP A 87 1.68 5.34 -4.98
N ALA A 88 1.21 5.50 -3.74
CA ALA A 88 -0.13 5.98 -3.47
C ALA A 88 -0.28 7.46 -3.81
N ASP A 89 0.79 8.25 -3.69
CA ASP A 89 0.78 9.68 -3.97
C ASP A 89 1.67 10.02 -5.17
N ALA A 90 1.45 11.21 -5.75
CA ALA A 90 2.30 11.74 -6.80
C ALA A 90 3.75 12.03 -6.31
N ASN A 91 4.70 12.04 -7.25
CA ASN A 91 6.13 12.25 -7.06
C ASN A 91 6.78 11.20 -6.15
N HIS A 92 6.34 9.94 -6.28
CA HIS A 92 6.89 8.78 -5.59
C HIS A 92 6.84 8.91 -4.06
N ARG A 93 5.67 9.25 -3.51
CA ARG A 93 5.46 9.45 -2.07
C ARG A 93 4.36 8.54 -1.52
N GLY A 94 4.30 8.50 -0.19
CA GLY A 94 3.29 7.76 0.55
C GLY A 94 3.59 6.28 0.66
N ALA A 95 2.52 5.49 0.84
CA ALA A 95 2.58 4.04 0.81
C ALA A 95 3.07 3.55 -0.56
N PHE A 96 3.76 2.41 -0.58
CA PHE A 96 4.28 1.83 -1.82
C PHE A 96 4.22 0.31 -1.88
N THR A 97 4.18 -0.21 -3.09
CA THR A 97 4.35 -1.64 -3.36
C THR A 97 5.51 -1.82 -4.31
N ASP A 98 6.49 -2.64 -3.94
CA ASP A 98 7.42 -3.18 -4.92
C ASP A 98 6.80 -4.38 -5.61
N VAL A 99 7.07 -4.51 -6.90
CA VAL A 99 6.73 -5.69 -7.67
C VAL A 99 7.96 -6.31 -8.28
N CYS A 100 8.13 -7.61 -8.06
CA CYS A 100 9.21 -8.38 -8.61
C CYS A 100 8.74 -9.52 -9.52
N GLY A 101 9.58 -9.89 -10.47
CA GLY A 101 9.51 -11.18 -11.15
C GLY A 101 10.28 -12.25 -10.39
N GLN A 102 9.82 -13.50 -10.47
CA GLN A 102 10.48 -14.66 -9.89
C GLN A 102 11.84 -14.96 -10.54
N TYR A 103 12.03 -14.62 -11.81
CA TYR A 103 13.29 -14.81 -12.52
C TYR A 103 13.27 -14.02 -13.83
N GLY A 104 14.41 -14.00 -14.53
CA GLY A 104 14.51 -13.40 -15.86
C GLY A 104 14.47 -11.87 -15.84
N LYS A 105 14.71 -11.26 -17.00
CA LYS A 105 14.63 -9.81 -17.16
C LYS A 105 13.21 -9.41 -17.59
N CYS A 106 12.91 -8.11 -17.55
CA CYS A 106 11.77 -7.60 -18.30
C CYS A 106 12.12 -7.64 -19.80
N ASP A 107 11.48 -8.54 -20.53
CA ASP A 107 11.66 -8.69 -21.97
C ASP A 107 10.44 -8.13 -22.73
N SER A 108 10.34 -8.45 -24.02
CA SER A 108 9.24 -7.98 -24.84
C SER A 108 7.91 -8.62 -24.43
N ALA A 109 7.86 -9.86 -23.92
CA ALA A 109 6.62 -10.43 -23.42
C ALA A 109 6.15 -9.67 -22.17
N GLY A 110 7.09 -9.36 -21.28
CA GLY A 110 6.85 -8.53 -20.11
C GLY A 110 5.99 -9.22 -19.05
N TYR A 111 5.28 -8.41 -18.27
CA TYR A 111 4.42 -8.85 -17.16
C TYR A 111 3.05 -8.18 -17.23
N GLY A 112 2.03 -8.87 -16.72
CA GLY A 112 0.65 -8.38 -16.74
C GLY A 112 -0.04 -8.52 -15.38
N PHE A 113 -0.72 -7.46 -14.95
CA PHE A 113 -1.54 -7.43 -13.74
C PHE A 113 -2.98 -7.19 -14.17
N ASN A 114 -3.80 -8.23 -14.24
CA ASN A 114 -5.21 -8.03 -14.59
C ASN A 114 -5.98 -7.36 -13.46
N TYR A 115 -5.45 -7.38 -12.24
CA TYR A 115 -5.98 -6.65 -11.11
C TYR A 115 -4.83 -6.31 -10.16
N VAL A 116 -4.68 -5.04 -9.78
CA VAL A 116 -3.62 -4.58 -8.87
C VAL A 116 -3.85 -5.00 -7.40
N GLY A 117 -5.01 -5.60 -7.11
CA GLY A 117 -5.41 -6.02 -5.78
C GLY A 117 -6.21 -4.95 -5.05
N SER A 118 -7.04 -5.37 -4.09
CA SER A 118 -7.98 -4.48 -3.39
C SER A 118 -7.32 -3.33 -2.63
N ALA A 119 -6.11 -3.52 -2.12
CA ALA A 119 -5.37 -2.49 -1.39
C ALA A 119 -4.84 -1.35 -2.28
N TRP A 120 -4.79 -1.57 -3.59
CA TRP A 120 -4.19 -0.68 -4.58
C TRP A 120 -5.12 -0.25 -5.71
N ASN A 121 -6.28 -0.90 -5.83
CA ASN A 121 -7.31 -0.49 -6.78
C ASN A 121 -7.66 0.99 -6.53
N ASP A 122 -7.62 1.80 -7.58
CA ASP A 122 -7.97 3.22 -7.52
C ASP A 122 -7.15 4.02 -6.49
N ARG A 123 -5.86 3.67 -6.33
CA ARG A 123 -4.96 4.32 -5.36
C ARG A 123 -3.63 4.76 -5.97
N ILE A 124 -3.32 4.34 -7.19
CA ILE A 124 -1.99 4.57 -7.77
C ILE A 124 -1.96 5.95 -8.41
N SER A 125 -1.04 6.79 -7.92
CA SER A 125 -0.84 8.16 -8.40
C SER A 125 0.51 8.35 -9.12
N SER A 126 1.51 7.53 -8.80
CA SER A 126 2.82 7.56 -9.48
C SER A 126 3.50 6.18 -9.44
N PHE A 127 4.50 5.97 -10.29
CA PHE A 127 5.26 4.73 -10.31
C PHE A 127 6.68 4.89 -10.84
N GLN A 128 7.52 3.92 -10.52
CA GLN A 128 8.88 3.77 -11.05
C GLN A 128 9.03 2.40 -11.70
N VAL A 129 9.86 2.31 -12.73
CA VAL A 129 10.12 1.07 -13.46
C VAL A 129 11.60 0.69 -13.40
N PHE A 130 11.87 -0.60 -13.39
CA PHE A 130 13.21 -1.14 -13.19
C PHE A 130 13.50 -2.27 -14.18
N ASN A 131 14.78 -2.66 -14.30
CA ASN A 131 15.23 -3.82 -15.08
C ASN A 131 14.66 -3.89 -16.52
N ASN A 132 14.65 -2.75 -17.21
CA ASN A 132 14.17 -2.56 -18.58
C ASN A 132 12.64 -2.74 -18.77
N CYS A 133 11.83 -2.71 -17.71
CA CYS A 133 10.36 -2.59 -17.84
C CYS A 133 9.92 -1.17 -18.25
N THR A 134 10.53 -0.63 -19.30
CA THR A 134 10.44 0.80 -19.65
C THR A 134 9.03 1.21 -20.08
N TYR A 135 8.26 0.33 -20.71
CA TYR A 135 6.96 0.66 -21.29
C TYR A 135 5.83 0.11 -20.43
N THR A 136 4.89 0.98 -20.07
CA THR A 136 3.74 0.64 -19.22
C THR A 136 2.43 1.01 -19.92
N ARG A 137 1.44 0.12 -19.87
CA ARG A 137 0.03 0.45 -20.13
C ARG A 137 -0.74 0.31 -18.84
N ALA A 138 -1.37 1.39 -18.40
CA ALA A 138 -2.25 1.40 -17.25
C ALA A 138 -3.70 1.50 -17.73
N TYR A 139 -4.59 0.85 -16.99
CA TYR A 139 -5.99 0.77 -17.33
C TYR A 139 -6.85 1.12 -16.12
N GLU A 140 -7.91 1.87 -16.39
CA GLU A 140 -8.90 2.30 -15.39
C GLU A 140 -9.57 1.11 -14.71
N ASN A 141 -9.93 0.07 -15.47
CA ASN A 141 -10.64 -1.09 -14.93
C ASN A 141 -9.75 -2.33 -14.91
N ALA A 142 -10.16 -3.32 -14.12
CA ALA A 142 -9.55 -4.64 -14.12
C ALA A 142 -9.63 -5.29 -15.51
N ASN A 143 -8.84 -6.35 -15.70
CA ASN A 143 -8.74 -7.14 -16.92
C ASN A 143 -8.40 -6.30 -18.17
N TYR A 144 -7.57 -5.27 -18.01
CA TYR A 144 -7.06 -4.43 -19.10
C TYR A 144 -8.16 -3.70 -19.88
N SER A 145 -9.14 -3.13 -19.15
CA SER A 145 -10.32 -2.50 -19.75
C SER A 145 -10.54 -1.06 -19.27
N GLY A 146 -11.50 -0.35 -19.87
CA GLY A 146 -11.74 1.07 -19.58
C GLY A 146 -10.74 2.00 -20.28
N ILE A 147 -10.56 3.19 -19.73
CA ILE A 147 -9.55 4.14 -20.21
C ILE A 147 -8.17 3.50 -20.12
N CYS A 148 -7.37 3.65 -21.17
CA CYS A 148 -5.99 3.18 -21.24
C CYS A 148 -5.04 4.35 -21.49
N GLN A 149 -3.93 4.39 -20.77
CA GLN A 149 -2.82 5.29 -21.08
C GLN A 149 -1.50 4.51 -21.14
N ALA A 150 -0.65 4.92 -22.08
CA ALA A 150 0.69 4.39 -22.26
C ALA A 150 1.72 5.37 -21.70
N TYR A 151 2.72 4.83 -21.00
CA TYR A 151 3.79 5.57 -20.36
C TYR A 151 5.15 4.99 -20.72
N ASN A 152 6.20 5.80 -20.56
CA ASN A 152 7.58 5.42 -20.79
C ASN A 152 8.45 5.94 -19.62
N GLY A 153 9.15 5.02 -18.95
CA GLY A 153 10.02 5.31 -17.82
C GLY A 153 9.27 5.54 -16.51
N ASP A 154 9.95 6.18 -15.57
CA ASP A 154 9.38 6.60 -14.29
C ASP A 154 8.36 7.71 -14.50
N ILE A 155 7.25 7.66 -13.78
CA ILE A 155 6.12 8.57 -13.92
C ILE A 155 5.81 9.20 -12.56
N ASP A 156 6.07 10.51 -12.44
CA ASP A 156 5.82 11.29 -11.22
C ASP A 156 4.32 11.56 -10.98
N ASN A 157 3.51 11.54 -12.02
CA ASN A 157 2.06 11.66 -11.92
C ASN A 157 1.43 10.97 -13.14
N VAL A 158 0.52 10.01 -12.90
CA VAL A 158 -0.12 9.24 -13.99
C VAL A 158 -1.11 10.07 -14.80
N GLY A 159 -1.36 11.32 -14.41
CA GLY A 159 -2.25 12.25 -15.08
C GLY A 159 -3.69 12.17 -14.58
N SER A 160 -4.47 13.20 -14.88
CA SER A 160 -5.82 13.35 -14.33
C SER A 160 -6.80 12.24 -14.71
N ALA A 161 -6.55 11.52 -15.81
CA ALA A 161 -7.44 10.46 -16.29
C ALA A 161 -7.29 9.16 -15.49
N LEU A 162 -6.09 8.88 -14.94
CA LEU A 162 -5.80 7.62 -14.27
C LEU A 162 -5.32 7.78 -12.81
N ASN A 163 -5.09 9.00 -12.32
CA ASN A 163 -4.70 9.23 -10.93
C ASN A 163 -5.78 8.70 -9.99
N ASP A 164 -5.43 7.74 -9.15
CA ASP A 164 -6.37 7.06 -8.25
C ASP A 164 -7.53 6.36 -8.99
N HIS A 165 -7.26 5.89 -10.21
CA HIS A 165 -8.21 5.14 -11.04
C HIS A 165 -7.59 3.89 -11.65
N ILE A 166 -6.31 3.59 -11.41
CA ILE A 166 -5.67 2.41 -12.03
C ILE A 166 -6.10 1.13 -11.33
N SER A 167 -6.62 0.19 -12.12
CA SER A 167 -7.01 -1.14 -11.66
C SER A 167 -6.20 -2.28 -12.29
N SER A 168 -5.54 -2.06 -13.43
CA SER A 168 -4.70 -3.09 -14.09
C SER A 168 -3.52 -2.50 -14.88
N PHE A 169 -2.47 -3.30 -15.08
CA PHE A 169 -1.23 -2.89 -15.76
C PHE A 169 -0.70 -3.94 -16.74
N ARG A 170 0.00 -3.48 -17.77
CA ARG A 170 1.00 -4.28 -18.48
C ARG A 170 2.32 -3.53 -18.57
N ILE A 171 3.42 -4.22 -18.33
CA ILE A 171 4.78 -3.66 -18.40
C ILE A 171 5.67 -4.54 -19.27
N ALA A 172 6.59 -3.93 -20.04
CA ALA A 172 7.48 -4.66 -20.93
C ALA A 172 8.69 -3.80 -21.35
N SER A 173 9.66 -4.43 -22.03
CA SER A 173 10.81 -3.73 -22.62
C SER A 173 10.57 -3.19 -24.03
N ALA A 174 9.45 -3.57 -24.66
CA ALA A 174 9.03 -3.08 -25.97
C ALA A 174 7.81 -2.17 -25.85
N GLN A 175 7.68 -1.20 -26.76
CA GLN A 175 6.57 -0.26 -26.75
C GLN A 175 5.25 -0.96 -27.14
N TYR A 176 4.19 -0.62 -26.43
CA TYR A 176 2.82 -1.03 -26.74
C TYR A 176 1.91 0.18 -26.83
N HIS A 177 0.95 0.10 -27.74
CA HIS A 177 -0.15 1.06 -27.80
C HIS A 177 -1.34 0.58 -26.96
N CYS A 178 -2.06 1.56 -26.41
CA CYS A 178 -3.49 1.45 -26.18
C CYS A 178 -4.17 1.52 -27.57
#